data_AF-A0A6J8AUB6-F1
#
_entry.id   AF-A0A6J8AUB6-F1
#
_cell.length_a   1.000
_cell.length_b   1.000
_cell.length_c   1.000
_cell.angle_alpha   90.00
_cell.angle_beta   90.00
_cell.angle_gamma   90.00
#
_symmetry.space_group_name_H-M   'P 1'
#
loop_
_entity.id
_entity.type
_entity.pdbx_description
1 polymer ?
#
loop_
_entity_poly.entity_id
_entity_poly.type
_entity_poly.pdbx_seq_one_letter_code
_entity_poly.pdbx_strand_id
1 'polypeptide(L)'
;MVCKYPISLRGILAVYVPEDLFVCNISVEQKCSLSCNCFEQPSRKRVVVNCSFSRKYIIPSAFPQQANLDIDLSHNLITIFENRTYLNRTVAINLSFNKIKVLNPLVYTIQTLKIINVENNQITDIQRKIQLMKNGRKIVIGNITIECSCRKKWIANWLENQNRLLVRHDRIVCRQSNEELITFYMTENCIFRKKYLAYEQYLIVGSFLIVLIASLTRLIFKYEIYLLFRKFRHKFKLNVINPVEQSSTFDVYISFSEEKENISKWVIGVLTTYLE
;
A
#
# COMPACT_ATOMS: atom_id res chain seq x y z
N MET A 1 -23.28 37.10 41.88
CA MET A 1 -22.87 38.10 40.86
C MET A 1 -23.74 37.93 39.63
N VAL A 2 -24.30 39.03 39.10
CA VAL A 2 -25.11 39.02 37.88
C VAL A 2 -24.28 39.56 36.72
N CYS A 3 -24.38 38.93 35.55
CA CYS A 3 -23.65 39.34 34.36
C CYS A 3 -24.17 40.70 33.85
N LYS A 4 -23.26 41.66 33.66
CA LYS A 4 -23.57 42.96 33.04
C LYS A 4 -23.34 42.94 31.53
N TYR A 5 -22.31 42.22 31.09
CA TYR A 5 -21.91 42.00 29.71
C TYR A 5 -21.38 40.56 29.56
N PRO A 6 -21.33 40.00 28.33
CA PRO A 6 -21.88 40.56 27.07
C PRO A 6 -23.41 40.67 27.10
N ILE A 7 -23.99 41.41 26.15
CA ILE A 7 -25.44 41.67 26.08
C ILE A 7 -26.25 40.37 26.08
N SER A 8 -25.74 39.31 25.43
CA SER A 8 -26.35 37.99 25.40
C SER A 8 -26.49 37.32 26.76
N LEU A 9 -25.68 37.69 27.76
CA LEU A 9 -25.71 37.13 29.11
C LEU A 9 -26.23 38.13 30.15
N ARG A 10 -26.64 39.32 29.72
CA ARG A 10 -27.01 40.41 30.63
C ARG A 10 -28.20 40.02 31.50
N GLY A 11 -28.07 40.21 32.81
CA GLY A 11 -29.12 39.91 33.78
C GLY A 11 -29.16 38.45 34.27
N ILE A 12 -28.37 37.55 33.68
CA ILE A 12 -28.27 36.16 34.12
C ILE A 12 -27.31 36.07 35.32
N LEU A 13 -27.65 35.26 36.32
CA LEU A 13 -26.74 34.95 37.43
C LEU A 13 -25.57 34.11 36.93
N ALA A 14 -24.35 34.50 37.28
CA ALA A 14 -23.13 33.87 36.77
C ALA A 14 -23.06 32.36 37.06
N VAL A 15 -23.67 31.89 38.15
CA VAL A 15 -23.73 30.46 38.54
C VAL A 15 -24.53 29.59 37.55
N TYR A 16 -25.43 30.19 36.78
CA TYR A 16 -26.23 29.50 35.76
C TYR A 16 -25.64 29.61 34.36
N VAL A 17 -24.53 30.35 34.20
CA VAL A 17 -23.87 30.49 32.91
C VAL A 17 -22.88 29.33 32.74
N PRO A 18 -22.95 28.57 31.62
CA PRO A 18 -21.96 27.55 31.32
C PRO A 18 -20.53 28.11 31.28
N GLU A 19 -19.57 27.40 31.87
CA GLU A 19 -18.16 27.84 31.96
C GLU A 19 -17.54 28.20 30.60
N ASP A 20 -17.93 27.48 29.54
CA ASP A 20 -17.45 27.69 28.18
C ASP A 20 -17.84 29.04 27.57
N LEU A 21 -18.83 29.75 28.13
CA LEU A 21 -19.23 31.08 27.68
C LEU A 21 -18.42 32.20 28.32
N PHE A 22 -17.63 31.92 29.37
CA PHE A 22 -16.70 32.89 29.94
C PHE A 22 -15.44 32.96 29.06
N VAL A 23 -15.42 33.93 28.15
CA VAL A 23 -14.34 34.11 27.15
C VAL A 23 -13.80 35.54 27.13
N CYS A 24 -12.53 35.69 26.71
CA CYS A 24 -11.87 36.98 26.56
C CYS A 24 -11.57 37.25 25.09
N ASN A 25 -12.13 38.31 24.50
CA ASN A 25 -11.84 38.68 23.11
C ASN A 25 -10.43 39.31 23.01
N ILE A 26 -9.57 38.71 22.20
CA ILE A 26 -8.17 39.14 21.99
C ILE A 26 -7.90 39.51 20.52
N SER A 27 -8.95 39.71 19.73
CA SER A 27 -8.86 39.92 18.28
C SER A 27 -8.00 41.14 17.90
N VAL A 28 -8.10 42.22 18.66
CA VAL A 28 -7.44 43.51 18.35
C VAL A 28 -5.99 43.54 18.84
N GLU A 29 -5.70 42.88 19.96
CA GLU A 29 -4.46 43.13 20.72
C GLU A 29 -3.31 42.18 20.32
N GLN A 30 -3.60 41.04 19.69
CA GLN A 30 -2.63 39.94 19.60
C GLN A 30 -2.48 39.30 18.21
N LYS A 31 -2.45 40.12 17.15
CA LYS A 31 -2.19 39.66 15.76
C LYS A 31 -3.20 38.58 15.32
N CYS A 32 -4.47 38.73 15.68
CA CYS A 32 -5.52 37.94 15.04
C CYS A 32 -5.58 38.31 13.55
N SER A 33 -5.73 37.32 12.67
CA SER A 33 -5.84 37.58 11.23
C SER A 33 -7.06 38.46 10.93
N LEU A 34 -6.95 39.33 9.93
CA LEU A 34 -8.07 40.15 9.46
C LEU A 34 -9.28 39.26 9.12
N SER A 35 -10.47 39.70 9.51
CA SER A 35 -11.73 38.96 9.36
C SER A 35 -11.77 37.63 10.13
N CYS A 36 -11.03 37.52 11.24
CA CYS A 36 -11.16 36.43 12.18
C CYS A 36 -11.50 36.98 13.57
N ASN A 37 -12.19 36.19 14.38
CA ASN A 37 -12.45 36.46 15.78
C ASN A 37 -11.60 35.52 16.64
N CYS A 38 -10.72 36.09 17.45
CA CYS A 38 -9.86 35.35 18.36
C CYS A 38 -10.29 35.60 19.80
N PHE A 39 -10.42 34.54 20.59
CA PHE A 39 -10.75 34.65 22.00
C PHE A 39 -10.10 33.55 22.84
N GLU A 40 -9.76 33.89 24.07
CA GLU A 40 -9.30 32.91 25.05
C GLU A 40 -10.52 32.26 25.73
N GLN A 41 -10.45 30.94 25.92
CA GLN A 41 -11.47 30.19 26.66
C GLN A 41 -10.80 29.47 27.86
N PRO A 42 -10.81 30.09 29.04
CA PRO A 42 -10.15 29.57 30.24
C PRO A 42 -10.64 28.20 30.70
N SER A 43 -11.95 27.91 30.59
CA SER A 43 -12.55 26.62 30.97
C SER A 43 -11.85 25.42 30.32
N ARG A 44 -11.36 25.61 29.08
CA ARG A 44 -10.67 24.59 28.29
C ARG A 44 -9.17 24.87 28.10
N LYS A 45 -8.63 25.91 28.72
CA LYS A 45 -7.22 26.33 28.64
C LYS A 45 -6.70 26.42 27.19
N ARG A 46 -7.47 27.09 26.33
CA ARG A 46 -7.19 27.20 24.89
C ARG A 46 -7.47 28.60 24.35
N VAL A 47 -6.91 28.87 23.18
CA VAL A 47 -7.26 30.04 22.36
C VAL A 47 -7.99 29.58 21.13
N VAL A 48 -9.16 30.18 20.89
CA VAL A 48 -10.00 29.89 19.73
C VAL A 48 -9.74 30.95 18.67
N VAL A 49 -9.50 30.51 17.45
CA VAL A 49 -9.33 31.36 16.28
C VAL A 49 -10.44 31.02 15.29
N ASN A 50 -11.50 31.81 15.27
CA ASN A 50 -12.63 31.61 14.38
C ASN A 50 -12.48 32.49 13.13
N CYS A 51 -12.15 31.86 12.01
CA CYS A 51 -12.06 32.42 10.67
C CYS A 51 -13.08 31.77 9.73
N SER A 52 -14.15 31.16 10.27
CA SER A 52 -15.19 30.52 9.45
C SER A 52 -15.92 31.56 8.59
N PHE A 53 -16.47 31.15 7.44
CA PHE A 53 -17.27 32.00 6.55
C PHE A 53 -16.58 33.31 6.11
N SER A 54 -15.25 33.34 6.12
CA SER A 54 -14.45 34.56 5.94
C SER A 54 -13.86 34.69 4.53
N ARG A 55 -14.39 33.91 3.57
CA ARG A 55 -13.98 33.87 2.14
C ARG A 55 -12.46 33.74 1.94
N LYS A 56 -11.79 32.98 2.81
CA LYS A 56 -10.35 32.74 2.71
C LYS A 56 -10.04 31.76 1.58
N TYR A 57 -9.07 32.11 0.74
CA TYR A 57 -8.55 31.21 -0.31
C TYR A 57 -7.29 30.47 0.14
N ILE A 58 -6.61 30.99 1.16
CA ILE A 58 -5.41 30.42 1.76
C ILE A 58 -5.55 30.39 3.27
N ILE A 59 -4.84 29.47 3.91
CA ILE A 59 -4.68 29.44 5.35
C ILE A 59 -3.90 30.71 5.77
N PRO A 60 -4.38 31.55 6.71
CA PRO A 60 -3.68 32.75 7.15
C PRO A 60 -2.23 32.49 7.58
N SER A 61 -1.34 33.48 7.39
CA SER A 61 0.10 33.32 7.66
C SER A 61 0.45 33.35 9.15
N ALA A 62 -0.36 34.03 9.97
CA ALA A 62 -0.10 34.23 11.37
C ALA A 62 -1.39 34.25 12.21
N PHE A 63 -1.24 33.79 13.45
CA PHE A 63 -2.26 33.79 14.50
C PHE A 63 -1.60 34.13 15.85
N PRO A 64 -2.39 34.41 16.91
CA PRO A 64 -1.88 34.75 18.24
C PRO A 64 -0.84 33.77 18.77
N GLN A 65 0.17 34.26 19.49
CA GLN A 65 1.38 33.49 19.83
C GLN A 65 1.19 32.40 20.89
N GLN A 66 0.03 32.38 21.56
CA GLN A 66 -0.30 31.46 22.64
C GLN A 66 -0.34 30.01 22.19
N ALA A 67 -0.05 29.12 23.14
CA ALA A 67 -0.21 27.69 22.98
C ALA A 67 -1.69 27.26 22.98
N ASN A 68 -1.94 26.00 22.58
CA ASN A 68 -3.26 25.37 22.56
C ASN A 68 -4.26 26.12 21.67
N LEU A 69 -3.90 26.29 20.39
CA LEU A 69 -4.81 26.89 19.41
C LEU A 69 -5.85 25.88 18.93
N ASP A 70 -7.11 26.30 18.93
CA ASP A 70 -8.21 25.66 18.21
C ASP A 70 -8.65 26.59 17.08
N ILE A 71 -8.41 26.14 15.85
CA ILE A 71 -8.56 26.99 14.66
C ILE A 71 -9.75 26.51 13.84
N ASP A 72 -10.70 27.40 13.61
CA ASP A 72 -11.82 27.17 12.71
C ASP A 72 -11.65 27.97 11.41
N LEU A 73 -11.38 27.26 10.33
CA LEU A 73 -11.28 27.76 8.96
C LEU A 73 -12.37 27.14 8.06
N SER A 74 -13.44 26.62 8.66
CA SER A 74 -14.54 26.00 7.91
C SER A 74 -15.29 26.98 7.01
N HIS A 75 -16.01 26.46 6.01
CA HIS A 75 -16.82 27.26 5.08
C HIS A 75 -16.04 28.39 4.40
N ASN A 76 -14.87 28.04 3.85
CA ASN A 76 -14.01 28.94 3.10
C ASN A 76 -13.74 28.35 1.69
N LEU A 77 -12.77 28.92 0.97
CA LEU A 77 -12.42 28.54 -0.40
C LEU A 77 -10.98 28.02 -0.49
N ILE A 78 -10.47 27.46 0.61
CA ILE A 78 -9.09 26.99 0.70
C ILE A 78 -8.91 25.74 -0.15
N THR A 79 -7.90 25.74 -1.02
CA THR A 79 -7.62 24.63 -1.95
C THR A 79 -6.42 23.77 -1.53
N ILE A 80 -5.51 24.33 -0.73
CA ILE A 80 -4.26 23.70 -0.33
C ILE A 80 -4.07 23.82 1.18
N PHE A 81 -3.71 22.71 1.82
CA PHE A 81 -3.20 22.74 3.19
C PHE A 81 -1.74 23.21 3.18
N GLU A 82 -1.52 24.48 3.51
CA GLU A 82 -0.17 25.03 3.65
C GLU A 82 0.36 24.85 5.07
N ASN A 83 1.66 24.55 5.18
CA ASN A 83 2.31 24.50 6.48
C ASN A 83 2.42 25.92 7.07
N ARG A 84 2.15 26.04 8.37
CA ARG A 84 2.24 27.29 9.12
C ARG A 84 2.92 27.04 10.45
N THR A 85 3.74 27.99 10.90
CA THR A 85 4.54 27.87 12.13
C THR A 85 3.68 27.64 13.37
N TYR A 86 2.50 28.26 13.42
CA TYR A 86 1.55 28.09 14.53
C TYR A 86 0.92 26.68 14.59
N LEU A 87 1.04 25.85 13.56
CA LEU A 87 0.49 24.47 13.60
C LEU A 87 1.18 23.64 14.69
N ASN A 88 2.44 23.92 15.00
CA ASN A 88 3.20 23.27 16.08
C ASN A 88 2.68 23.57 17.50
N ARG A 89 1.67 24.44 17.62
CA ARG A 89 0.95 24.73 18.87
C ARG A 89 -0.57 24.63 18.71
N THR A 90 -1.02 24.16 17.55
CA THR A 90 -2.43 23.94 17.25
C THR A 90 -2.82 22.54 17.73
N VAL A 91 -3.96 22.46 18.42
CA VAL A 91 -4.52 21.22 18.97
C VAL A 91 -5.64 20.71 18.08
N ALA A 92 -6.54 21.60 17.64
CA ALA A 92 -7.58 21.28 16.68
C ALA A 92 -7.57 22.24 15.49
N ILE A 93 -7.79 21.70 14.29
CA ILE A 93 -8.04 22.50 13.10
C ILE A 93 -9.28 21.99 12.38
N ASN A 94 -10.21 22.90 12.10
CA ASN A 94 -11.38 22.64 11.29
C ASN A 94 -11.23 23.31 9.92
N LEU A 95 -11.15 22.50 8.88
CA LEU A 95 -11.06 22.90 7.47
C LEU A 95 -12.26 22.34 6.68
N SER A 96 -13.35 21.98 7.36
CA SER A 96 -14.52 21.45 6.68
C SER A 96 -15.13 22.45 5.70
N PHE A 97 -15.85 21.96 4.68
CA PHE A 97 -16.50 22.81 3.68
C PHE A 97 -15.53 23.78 2.97
N ASN A 98 -14.36 23.27 2.58
CA ASN A 98 -13.39 23.97 1.75
C ASN A 98 -13.27 23.29 0.37
N LYS A 99 -12.19 23.55 -0.37
CA LYS A 99 -11.92 23.00 -1.71
C LYS A 99 -10.61 22.22 -1.76
N ILE A 100 -10.19 21.66 -0.63
CA ILE A 100 -8.92 20.94 -0.50
C ILE A 100 -9.00 19.63 -1.26
N LYS A 101 -8.05 19.40 -2.18
CA LYS A 101 -7.95 18.15 -2.95
C LYS A 101 -7.01 17.14 -2.34
N VAL A 102 -5.94 17.64 -1.72
CA VAL A 102 -4.85 16.83 -1.18
C VAL A 102 -4.41 17.42 0.15
N LEU A 103 -4.29 16.57 1.16
CA LEU A 103 -3.67 16.95 2.42
C LEU A 103 -2.16 16.91 2.29
N ASN A 104 -1.49 17.97 2.72
CA ASN A 104 -0.04 17.99 2.80
C ASN A 104 0.41 16.98 3.86
N PRO A 105 1.30 16.03 3.54
CA PRO A 105 1.67 14.98 4.48
C PRO A 105 2.35 15.48 5.76
N LEU A 106 2.84 16.72 5.78
CA LEU A 106 3.32 17.37 7.00
C LEU A 106 2.25 17.37 8.11
N VAL A 107 0.96 17.45 7.76
CA VAL A 107 -0.15 17.46 8.73
C VAL A 107 -0.15 16.21 9.63
N TYR A 108 0.31 15.06 9.10
CA TYR A 108 0.37 13.81 9.85
C TYR A 108 1.53 13.75 10.86
N THR A 109 2.49 14.68 10.75
CA THR A 109 3.71 14.70 11.57
C THR A 109 3.66 15.71 12.71
N ILE A 110 2.81 16.73 12.61
CA ILE A 110 2.69 17.80 13.61
C ILE A 110 2.26 17.22 14.96
N GLN A 111 3.09 17.37 15.99
CA GLN A 111 2.94 16.65 17.24
C GLN A 111 1.74 17.08 18.07
N THR A 112 1.48 18.37 18.14
CA THR A 112 0.41 18.98 18.93
C THR A 112 -0.97 18.79 18.35
N LEU A 113 -1.07 18.57 17.03
CA LEU A 113 -2.34 18.49 16.32
C LEU A 113 -3.03 17.16 16.62
N LYS A 114 -4.14 17.23 17.35
CA LYS A 114 -4.93 16.08 17.80
C LYS A 114 -6.17 15.88 16.95
N ILE A 115 -6.79 16.95 16.48
CA ILE A 115 -8.06 16.88 15.73
C ILE A 115 -7.88 17.62 14.41
N ILE A 116 -8.17 16.94 13.32
CA ILE A 116 -8.15 17.51 11.96
C ILE A 116 -9.50 17.20 11.33
N ASN A 117 -10.33 18.21 11.09
CA ASN A 117 -11.56 18.04 10.32
C ASN A 117 -11.36 18.59 8.91
N VAL A 118 -11.52 17.73 7.91
CA VAL A 118 -11.43 18.07 6.47
C VAL A 118 -12.65 17.55 5.72
N GLU A 119 -13.75 17.32 6.43
CA GLU A 119 -15.05 16.92 5.87
C GLU A 119 -15.54 17.88 4.77
N ASN A 120 -16.29 17.38 3.80
CA ASN A 120 -16.89 18.20 2.74
C ASN A 120 -15.84 19.02 1.95
N ASN A 121 -14.69 18.41 1.69
CA ASN A 121 -13.67 18.90 0.75
C ASN A 121 -13.71 18.10 -0.56
N GLN A 122 -12.70 18.30 -1.42
CA GLN A 122 -12.57 17.61 -2.71
C GLN A 122 -11.48 16.50 -2.65
N ILE A 123 -11.33 15.86 -1.50
CA ILE A 123 -10.31 14.84 -1.28
C ILE A 123 -10.69 13.57 -2.04
N THR A 124 -9.87 13.19 -3.02
CA THR A 124 -10.08 12.00 -3.85
C THR A 124 -9.09 10.87 -3.57
N ASP A 125 -8.15 11.09 -2.66
CA ASP A 125 -7.16 10.09 -2.28
C ASP A 125 -6.67 10.30 -0.85
N ILE A 126 -6.36 9.20 -0.17
CA ILE A 126 -5.73 9.21 1.15
C ILE A 126 -4.27 8.83 0.94
N GLN A 127 -3.35 9.63 1.46
CA GLN A 127 -1.92 9.34 1.36
C GLN A 127 -1.49 8.34 2.41
N ARG A 128 -0.60 7.39 2.05
CA ARG A 128 -0.08 6.37 2.98
C ARG A 128 0.59 6.96 4.24
N LYS A 129 1.14 8.18 4.14
CA LYS A 129 1.72 8.91 5.27
C LYS A 129 0.75 9.17 6.42
N ILE A 130 -0.57 9.03 6.22
CA ILE A 130 -1.56 9.06 7.31
C ILE A 130 -1.29 8.00 8.39
N GLN A 131 -0.64 6.89 8.03
CA GLN A 131 -0.22 5.82 8.95
C GLN A 131 0.84 6.29 9.96
N LEU A 132 1.50 7.44 9.73
CA LEU A 132 2.44 8.04 10.68
C LEU A 132 1.74 8.77 11.84
N MET A 133 0.42 8.96 11.76
CA MET A 133 -0.32 9.58 12.85
C MET A 133 -0.28 8.70 14.10
N LYS A 134 0.21 9.28 15.21
CA LYS A 134 0.29 8.60 16.51
C LYS A 134 -1.09 8.38 17.12
N ASN A 135 -1.18 7.40 18.03
CA ASN A 135 -2.38 7.10 18.80
C ASN A 135 -2.94 8.34 19.52
N GLY A 136 -4.26 8.48 19.56
CA GLY A 136 -4.96 9.58 20.23
C GLY A 136 -5.25 10.80 19.34
N ARG A 137 -4.86 10.74 18.05
CA ARG A 137 -5.30 11.71 17.04
C ARG A 137 -6.59 11.26 16.37
N LYS A 138 -7.37 12.23 15.90
CA LYS A 138 -8.61 12.03 15.17
C LYS A 138 -8.55 12.83 13.89
N ILE A 139 -8.80 12.18 12.77
CA ILE A 139 -9.05 12.84 11.50
C ILE A 139 -10.50 12.58 11.10
N VAL A 140 -11.20 13.63 10.68
CA VAL A 140 -12.56 13.56 10.15
C VAL A 140 -12.45 13.87 8.68
N ILE A 141 -12.66 12.87 7.84
CA ILE A 141 -12.57 13.00 6.38
C ILE A 141 -13.96 13.16 5.76
N GLY A 142 -14.98 12.64 6.41
CA GLY A 142 -16.33 12.55 5.87
C GLY A 142 -16.44 11.48 4.78
N ASN A 143 -17.45 11.67 3.94
CA ASN A 143 -17.72 10.78 2.82
C ASN A 143 -16.83 11.13 1.63
N ILE A 144 -16.00 10.19 1.18
CA ILE A 144 -15.17 10.36 -0.02
C ILE A 144 -15.31 9.19 -0.97
N THR A 145 -15.18 9.48 -2.27
CA THR A 145 -15.15 8.49 -3.33
C THR A 145 -13.75 8.40 -3.91
N ILE A 146 -13.15 7.20 -3.87
CA ILE A 146 -11.79 6.97 -4.36
C ILE A 146 -11.79 5.93 -5.47
N GLU A 147 -10.81 6.03 -6.38
CA GLU A 147 -10.55 4.98 -7.36
C GLU A 147 -9.90 3.77 -6.67
N CYS A 148 -10.64 2.66 -6.56
CA CYS A 148 -10.15 1.46 -5.89
C CYS A 148 -9.23 0.66 -6.82
N SER A 149 -8.06 0.26 -6.32
CA SER A 149 -7.05 -0.52 -7.06
C SER A 149 -6.11 -1.23 -6.09
N CYS A 150 -5.34 -2.24 -6.54
CA CYS A 150 -4.40 -2.99 -5.69
C CYS A 150 -3.40 -2.09 -4.94
N ARG A 151 -3.06 -0.92 -5.50
CA ARG A 151 -2.17 0.06 -4.87
C ARG A 151 -2.80 0.75 -3.66
N LYS A 152 -4.14 0.80 -3.58
CA LYS A 152 -4.93 1.40 -2.49
C LYS A 152 -5.48 0.38 -1.48
N LYS A 153 -5.18 -0.91 -1.64
CA LYS A 153 -5.57 -1.98 -0.69
C LYS A 153 -5.19 -1.65 0.76
N TRP A 154 -4.07 -0.97 0.95
CA TRP A 154 -3.61 -0.59 2.28
C TRP A 154 -4.60 0.31 3.04
N ILE A 155 -5.45 1.07 2.34
CA ILE A 155 -6.46 1.93 2.98
C ILE A 155 -7.50 1.05 3.67
N ALA A 156 -8.03 0.01 3.01
CA ALA A 156 -8.97 -0.94 3.62
C ALA A 156 -8.36 -1.61 4.86
N ASN A 157 -7.15 -2.16 4.74
CA ASN A 157 -6.43 -2.74 5.88
C ASN A 157 -6.18 -1.72 6.99
N TRP A 158 -5.91 -0.46 6.64
CA TRP A 158 -5.71 0.61 7.61
C TRP A 158 -7.02 0.95 8.34
N LEU A 159 -8.17 0.95 7.66
CA LEU A 159 -9.49 1.16 8.29
C LEU A 159 -9.84 0.04 9.27
N GLU A 160 -9.67 -1.22 8.86
CA GLU A 160 -9.97 -2.39 9.69
C GLU A 160 -9.12 -2.44 10.96
N ASN A 161 -7.85 -2.05 10.87
CA ASN A 161 -6.92 -2.13 12.00
C ASN A 161 -7.01 -0.94 12.96
N GLN A 162 -7.86 0.07 12.70
CA GLN A 162 -7.84 1.34 13.44
C GLN A 162 -9.20 1.67 14.05
N ASN A 163 -9.42 1.22 15.29
CA ASN A 163 -10.64 1.51 16.06
C ASN A 163 -10.80 2.98 16.51
N ARG A 164 -9.84 3.90 16.25
CA ARG A 164 -9.80 5.21 16.93
C ARG A 164 -9.34 6.43 16.11
N LEU A 165 -8.88 6.25 14.86
CA LEU A 165 -8.32 7.36 14.05
C LEU A 165 -9.38 8.12 13.25
N LEU A 166 -10.39 7.43 12.73
CA LEU A 166 -11.53 8.03 12.02
C LEU A 166 -12.74 8.14 12.94
N VAL A 167 -13.60 9.12 12.67
CA VAL A 167 -14.90 9.20 13.32
C VAL A 167 -15.82 8.16 12.69
N ARG A 168 -16.64 7.49 13.50
CA ARG A 168 -17.54 6.38 13.13
C ARG A 168 -18.45 6.65 11.91
N HIS A 169 -18.56 7.90 11.45
CA HIS A 169 -19.42 8.33 10.35
C HIS A 169 -18.66 8.59 9.03
N ASP A 170 -17.33 8.47 8.99
CA ASP A 170 -16.56 8.63 7.76
C ASP A 170 -16.75 7.41 6.84
N ARG A 171 -17.30 7.60 5.62
CA ARG A 171 -17.48 6.53 4.63
C ARG A 171 -16.57 6.72 3.43
N ILE A 172 -15.81 5.68 3.10
CA ILE A 172 -14.94 5.68 1.91
C ILE A 172 -15.53 4.68 0.92
N VAL A 173 -15.96 5.16 -0.24
CA VAL A 173 -16.59 4.34 -1.29
C VAL A 173 -15.73 4.23 -2.53
N CYS A 174 -15.82 3.10 -3.23
CA CYS A 174 -15.15 2.86 -4.49
C CYS A 174 -15.90 3.49 -5.66
N ARG A 175 -15.19 4.26 -6.49
CA ARG A 175 -15.79 4.94 -7.65
C ARG A 175 -16.44 3.98 -8.65
N GLN A 176 -15.86 2.80 -8.82
CA GLN A 176 -16.26 1.83 -9.84
C GLN A 176 -17.48 1.00 -9.46
N SER A 177 -17.59 0.58 -8.19
CA SER A 177 -18.69 -0.26 -7.71
C SER A 177 -19.74 0.53 -6.90
N ASN A 178 -19.41 1.76 -6.48
CA ASN A 178 -20.19 2.54 -5.52
C ASN A 178 -20.42 1.83 -4.17
N GLU A 179 -19.61 0.82 -3.86
CA GLU A 179 -19.61 0.10 -2.59
C GLU A 179 -18.60 0.69 -1.61
N GLU A 180 -18.76 0.41 -0.32
CA GLU A 180 -17.75 0.79 0.68
C GLU A 180 -16.42 0.07 0.39
N LEU A 181 -15.32 0.77 0.64
CA LEU A 181 -13.98 0.25 0.40
C LEU A 181 -13.69 -1.03 1.20
N ILE A 182 -14.25 -1.16 2.40
CA ILE A 182 -14.07 -2.32 3.27
C ILE A 182 -14.85 -3.54 2.71
N THR A 183 -16.04 -3.30 2.14
CA THR A 183 -16.85 -4.37 1.51
C THR A 183 -16.40 -4.71 0.11
N PHE A 184 -15.66 -3.81 -0.55
CA PHE A 184 -15.04 -4.09 -1.83
C PHE A 184 -14.01 -5.20 -1.62
N TYR A 185 -14.43 -6.44 -1.88
CA TYR A 185 -13.56 -7.60 -2.01
C TYR A 185 -12.53 -7.23 -3.07
N MET A 186 -11.39 -6.69 -2.63
CA MET A 186 -10.19 -6.47 -3.42
C MET A 186 -9.72 -7.86 -3.81
N THR A 187 -10.38 -8.38 -4.84
CA THR A 187 -10.51 -9.79 -5.19
C THR A 187 -9.14 -10.40 -5.33
N GLU A 188 -9.14 -11.72 -5.17
CA GLU A 188 -8.04 -12.66 -5.33
C GLU A 188 -6.97 -12.24 -6.36
N ASN A 189 -7.33 -11.51 -7.42
CA ASN A 189 -6.47 -10.79 -8.35
C ASN A 189 -5.24 -10.06 -7.77
N CYS A 190 -5.35 -9.32 -6.65
CA CYS A 190 -4.18 -8.63 -6.08
C CYS A 190 -3.17 -9.59 -5.42
N ILE A 191 -3.62 -10.77 -4.96
CA ILE A 191 -2.79 -11.84 -4.38
C ILE A 191 -2.29 -12.76 -5.49
N PHE A 192 -3.17 -13.11 -6.43
CA PHE A 192 -2.91 -13.97 -7.59
C PHE A 192 -1.82 -13.40 -8.48
N ARG A 193 -1.83 -12.09 -8.77
CA ARG A 193 -0.77 -11.46 -9.59
C ARG A 193 0.63 -11.58 -8.97
N LYS A 194 0.74 -11.58 -7.64
CA LYS A 194 2.02 -11.80 -6.95
C LYS A 194 2.44 -13.27 -6.96
N LYS A 195 1.49 -14.19 -6.72
CA LYS A 195 1.77 -15.64 -6.72
C LYS A 195 2.11 -16.17 -8.13
N TYR A 196 1.42 -15.69 -9.16
CA TYR A 196 1.61 -16.08 -10.56
C TYR A 196 2.99 -15.68 -11.09
N LEU A 197 3.45 -14.46 -10.78
CA LEU A 197 4.80 -13.99 -11.14
C LEU A 197 5.92 -14.82 -10.49
N ALA A 198 5.73 -15.27 -9.24
CA ALA A 198 6.69 -16.16 -8.58
C ALA A 198 6.64 -17.58 -9.18
N TYR A 199 5.46 -18.08 -9.52
CA TYR A 199 5.28 -19.40 -10.13
C TYR A 199 5.95 -19.51 -11.51
N GLU A 200 5.80 -18.50 -12.36
CA GLU A 200 6.52 -18.39 -13.64
C GLU A 200 8.04 -18.48 -13.44
N GLN A 201 8.59 -17.79 -12.42
CA GLN A 201 10.01 -17.86 -12.10
C GLN A 201 10.46 -19.26 -11.66
N TYR A 202 9.66 -19.95 -10.83
CA TYR A 202 9.98 -21.32 -10.40
C TYR A 202 9.94 -22.32 -11.56
N LEU A 203 8.97 -22.18 -12.49
CA LEU A 203 8.90 -23.03 -13.68
C LEU A 203 10.11 -22.85 -14.59
N ILE A 204 10.56 -21.60 -14.82
CA ILE A 204 11.74 -21.32 -15.64
C ILE A 204 13.00 -21.93 -15.00
N VAL A 205 13.24 -21.69 -13.71
CA VAL A 205 14.40 -22.24 -12.98
C VAL A 205 14.37 -23.78 -12.97
N GLY A 206 13.21 -24.37 -12.70
CA GLY A 206 13.02 -25.82 -12.71
C GLY A 206 13.32 -26.44 -14.09
N SER A 207 12.83 -25.81 -15.17
CA SER A 207 13.09 -26.27 -16.54
C SER A 207 14.58 -26.20 -16.89
N PHE A 208 15.27 -25.13 -16.46
CA PHE A 208 16.71 -24.98 -16.70
C PHE A 208 17.52 -26.05 -15.96
N LEU A 209 17.16 -26.34 -14.70
CA LEU A 209 17.81 -27.40 -13.91
C LEU A 209 17.63 -28.79 -14.55
N ILE A 210 16.43 -29.10 -15.04
CA ILE A 210 16.16 -30.39 -15.72
C ILE A 210 17.02 -30.53 -16.98
N VAL A 211 17.11 -29.49 -17.81
CA VAL A 211 17.96 -29.49 -19.02
C VAL A 211 19.43 -29.66 -18.65
N LEU A 212 19.89 -28.99 -17.59
CA LEU A 212 21.27 -29.06 -17.13
C LEU A 212 21.62 -30.46 -16.61
N ILE A 213 20.74 -31.08 -15.83
CA ILE A 213 20.88 -32.47 -15.36
C ILE A 213 20.85 -33.44 -16.55
N ALA A 214 19.94 -33.26 -17.52
CA ALA A 214 19.86 -34.09 -18.72
C ALA A 214 21.13 -33.96 -19.59
N SER A 215 21.70 -32.75 -19.68
CA SER A 215 22.96 -32.50 -20.38
C SER A 215 24.13 -33.19 -19.67
N LEU A 216 24.24 -33.03 -18.35
CA LEU A 216 25.30 -33.65 -17.55
C LEU A 216 25.22 -35.18 -17.59
N THR A 217 24.03 -35.75 -17.45
CA THR A 217 23.83 -37.20 -17.54
C THR A 217 24.19 -37.75 -18.92
N ARG A 218 23.84 -37.05 -20.01
CA ARG A 218 24.29 -37.40 -21.36
C ARG A 218 25.81 -37.34 -21.53
N LEU A 219 26.48 -36.39 -20.89
CA LEU A 219 27.94 -36.26 -20.95
C LEU A 219 28.64 -37.36 -20.15
N ILE A 220 28.20 -37.60 -18.91
CA ILE A 220 28.80 -38.59 -18.01
C ILE A 220 28.54 -40.02 -18.49
N PHE A 221 27.29 -40.34 -18.84
CA PHE A 221 26.86 -41.70 -19.20
C PHE A 221 26.72 -41.90 -20.71
N LYS A 222 27.49 -41.16 -21.52
CA LYS A 222 27.40 -41.16 -22.99
C LYS A 222 27.43 -42.57 -23.58
N TYR A 223 28.34 -43.42 -23.11
CA TYR A 223 28.58 -44.75 -23.66
C TYR A 223 27.55 -45.77 -23.19
N GLU A 224 27.17 -45.73 -21.91
CA GLU A 224 26.12 -46.58 -21.35
C GLU A 224 24.77 -46.30 -22.03
N ILE A 225 24.43 -45.02 -22.21
CA ILE A 225 23.25 -44.61 -22.98
C ILE A 225 23.36 -45.09 -24.43
N TYR A 226 24.52 -44.96 -25.07
CA TYR A 226 24.75 -45.47 -26.43
C TYR A 226 24.53 -46.99 -26.53
N LEU A 227 25.05 -47.77 -25.59
CA LEU A 227 24.88 -49.23 -25.53
C LEU A 227 23.42 -49.62 -25.27
N LEU A 228 22.73 -48.92 -24.36
CA LEU A 228 21.30 -49.12 -24.09
C LEU A 228 20.45 -48.79 -25.32
N PHE A 229 20.73 -47.69 -26.02
CA PHE A 229 20.07 -47.35 -27.28
C PHE A 229 20.33 -48.40 -28.36
N ARG A 230 21.57 -48.92 -28.45
CA ARG A 230 21.91 -50.01 -29.37
C ARG A 230 21.13 -51.27 -29.06
N LYS A 231 21.07 -51.68 -27.78
CA LYS A 231 20.31 -52.85 -27.32
C LYS A 231 18.80 -52.68 -27.57
N PHE A 232 18.26 -51.49 -27.32
CA PHE A 232 16.86 -51.19 -27.56
C PHE A 232 16.53 -51.22 -29.05
N ARG A 233 17.38 -50.61 -29.89
CA ARG A 233 17.23 -50.61 -31.35
C ARG A 233 17.35 -52.02 -31.93
N HIS A 234 18.27 -52.83 -31.42
CA HIS A 234 18.40 -54.24 -31.79
C HIS A 234 17.15 -55.05 -31.42
N LYS A 235 16.64 -54.89 -30.20
CA LYS A 235 15.39 -55.52 -29.75
C LYS A 235 14.18 -55.09 -30.58
N PHE A 236 14.13 -53.82 -30.99
CA PHE A 236 13.07 -53.31 -31.86
C PHE A 236 13.21 -53.85 -33.29
N LYS A 237 14.44 -53.96 -33.82
CA LYS A 237 14.74 -54.54 -35.14
C LYS A 237 14.36 -56.04 -35.17
N LEU A 238 14.68 -56.79 -34.12
CA LEU A 238 14.28 -58.19 -33.92
C LEU A 238 12.77 -58.37 -33.78
N ASN A 239 12.05 -57.43 -33.17
CA ASN A 239 10.58 -57.51 -33.05
C ASN A 239 9.85 -57.16 -34.36
N VAL A 240 10.54 -56.53 -35.33
CA VAL A 240 9.96 -56.13 -36.64
C VAL A 240 10.25 -57.19 -37.73
N ILE A 241 11.30 -58.00 -37.56
CA ILE A 241 11.64 -59.09 -38.48
C ILE A 241 11.04 -60.39 -37.92
N ASN A 242 10.15 -61.04 -38.67
CA ASN A 242 9.61 -62.36 -38.32
C ASN A 242 10.75 -63.36 -38.01
N PRO A 243 10.56 -64.31 -37.06
CA PRO A 243 11.62 -65.21 -36.61
C PRO A 243 11.86 -66.29 -37.67
N VAL A 244 12.67 -66.00 -38.67
CA VAL A 244 13.27 -67.02 -39.54
C VAL A 244 14.68 -67.25 -39.01
N GLU A 245 14.90 -68.47 -38.55
CA GLU A 245 16.16 -69.02 -38.03
C GLU A 245 17.39 -68.51 -38.78
N GLN A 246 18.24 -67.75 -38.09
CA GLN A 246 19.68 -67.82 -38.31
C GLN A 246 20.29 -68.42 -37.06
N SER A 247 20.58 -69.72 -37.12
CA SER A 247 21.36 -70.41 -36.11
C SER A 247 22.83 -69.99 -36.27
N SER A 248 23.20 -68.90 -35.61
CA SER A 248 24.59 -68.54 -35.40
C SER A 248 25.22 -69.61 -34.50
N THR A 249 26.11 -70.44 -35.05
CA THR A 249 26.76 -71.54 -34.30
C THR A 249 27.79 -71.06 -33.28
N PHE A 250 28.23 -69.81 -33.36
CA PHE A 250 29.23 -69.23 -32.47
C PHE A 250 28.92 -67.76 -32.16
N ASP A 251 29.08 -67.40 -30.89
CA ASP A 251 29.08 -66.01 -30.44
C ASP A 251 30.52 -65.46 -30.44
N VAL A 252 30.74 -64.33 -31.12
CA VAL A 252 32.05 -63.66 -31.13
C VAL A 252 32.02 -62.47 -30.17
N TYR A 253 32.83 -62.54 -29.12
CA TYR A 253 33.03 -61.45 -28.17
C TYR A 253 34.32 -60.71 -28.49
N ILE A 254 34.23 -59.39 -28.62
CA ILE A 254 35.39 -58.53 -28.88
C ILE A 254 35.62 -57.65 -27.66
N SER A 255 36.79 -57.81 -27.04
CA SER A 255 37.25 -56.99 -25.92
C SER A 255 38.36 -56.06 -26.40
N PHE A 256 38.22 -54.77 -26.13
CA PHE A 256 39.22 -53.75 -26.46
C PHE A 256 39.28 -52.69 -25.37
N SER A 257 40.43 -52.02 -25.25
CA SER A 257 40.65 -50.96 -24.26
C SER A 257 39.96 -49.66 -24.68
N GLU A 258 39.10 -49.14 -23.81
CA GLU A 258 38.32 -47.92 -24.04
C GLU A 258 39.11 -46.61 -23.82
N GLU A 259 40.25 -46.68 -23.13
CA GLU A 259 41.09 -45.50 -22.84
C GLU A 259 41.75 -44.92 -24.10
N LYS A 260 41.82 -45.69 -25.19
CA LYS A 260 42.38 -45.25 -26.47
C LYS A 260 41.27 -44.91 -27.46
N GLU A 261 40.91 -43.63 -27.48
CA GLU A 261 39.79 -43.08 -28.27
C GLU A 261 39.82 -43.50 -29.76
N ASN A 262 41.02 -43.57 -30.37
CA ASN A 262 41.20 -43.97 -31.76
C ASN A 262 40.83 -45.45 -32.01
N ILE A 263 41.13 -46.33 -31.05
CA ILE A 263 40.81 -47.75 -31.14
C ILE A 263 39.30 -47.94 -30.94
N SER A 264 38.73 -47.26 -29.95
CA SER A 264 37.28 -47.32 -29.69
C SER A 264 36.45 -46.80 -30.87
N LYS A 265 36.81 -45.65 -31.45
CA LYS A 265 36.15 -45.10 -32.65
C LYS A 265 36.24 -46.02 -33.85
N TRP A 266 37.39 -46.67 -34.07
CA TRP A 266 37.58 -47.60 -35.19
C TRP A 266 36.79 -48.90 -34.99
N VAL A 267 36.85 -49.51 -33.80
CA VAL A 267 36.10 -50.74 -33.51
C VAL A 267 34.58 -50.49 -33.64
N ILE A 268 34.07 -49.38 -33.09
CA ILE A 268 32.65 -49.04 -33.21
C ILE A 268 32.29 -48.65 -34.65
N GLY A 269 33.09 -47.83 -35.32
CA GLY A 269 32.76 -47.30 -36.65
C GLY A 269 32.91 -48.29 -37.79
N VAL A 270 33.82 -49.27 -37.66
CA VAL A 270 34.19 -50.21 -38.74
C VAL A 270 33.82 -51.64 -38.37
N LEU A 271 34.23 -52.15 -37.21
CA LEU A 271 34.00 -53.57 -36.90
C LEU A 271 32.53 -53.89 -36.65
N THR A 272 31.77 -52.97 -36.04
CA THR A 272 30.36 -53.24 -35.75
C THR A 272 29.46 -53.26 -36.97
N THR A 273 29.89 -52.74 -38.13
CA THR A 273 29.11 -52.85 -39.38
C THR A 273 29.22 -54.24 -40.02
N TYR A 274 30.17 -55.06 -39.59
CA TYR A 274 30.39 -56.44 -40.08
C TYR A 274 29.94 -57.53 -39.10
N LEU A 275 29.46 -57.13 -37.92
CA LEU A 275 28.93 -58.00 -36.89
C LEU A 275 27.42 -57.76 -36.79
N GLU A 276 26.66 -58.34 -37.73
CA GLU A 276 25.20 -58.49 -37.62
C GLU A 276 24.86 -59.81 -36.93
#